data_AF-G3A7L8-F1
#
_entry.id   AF-G3A7L8-F1
#
_cell.length_a   1.000
_cell.length_b   1.000
_cell.length_c   1.000
_cell.angle_alpha   90.00
_cell.angle_beta   90.00
_cell.angle_gamma   90.00
#
_symmetry.space_group_name_H-M   'P 1'
#
loop_
_entity.id
_entity.type
_entity.pdbx_description
1 polymer ?
#
loop_
_entity_poly.entity_id
_entity_poly.type
_entity_poly.pdbx_seq_one_letter_code
_entity_poly.pdbx_strand_id
1 'polypeptide(L)'
;MKTTSMALAAAALATAGTAAAQSNVTLYGIMDAGIEYVNHAGANGGGATRLVSGGKNTSRWGLRGSEDLGGGLKGLFNLESGIAIDTGRLDTDNTLFDRRAVVGLAGSFGQVVLGRTFTTTYDFMLPYDPMGYAPNYSWATSSTATGDRKDGLFSRASNAVRYDGTFGGLKLGATVGFGEVAGNFKASSKYDLGIGYSAGGFSAAATWDRQNGAGTSTTPADTTNYIQGIHAGASYDFGALKLFAGYRNYKRTFTTAAATQRSDMYWAGASYDFTPAFTLYGAVYKQNIKGGTDADPILFSLRAQYALSKRTTAYLAGGYAKARNGQNVSLSRDVAGFGNSQVGMTAGLQHRF
;
A
#
# COMPACT_ATOMS: atom_id res chain seq x y z
N MET A 1 -26.13 -25.71 50.50
CA MET A 1 -25.52 -24.53 49.83
C MET A 1 -24.56 -24.87 48.67
N LYS A 2 -24.30 -26.15 48.32
CA LYS A 2 -23.43 -26.51 47.18
C LYS A 2 -24.19 -26.90 45.90
N THR A 3 -25.49 -27.16 46.00
CA THR A 3 -26.35 -27.55 44.87
C THR A 3 -26.92 -26.36 44.08
N THR A 4 -26.94 -25.17 44.68
CA THR A 4 -27.47 -23.95 44.04
C THR A 4 -26.48 -23.31 43.06
N SER A 5 -25.17 -23.53 43.24
CA SER A 5 -24.12 -22.91 42.41
C SER A 5 -23.93 -23.60 41.05
N MET A 6 -24.25 -24.90 40.93
CA MET A 6 -24.20 -25.61 39.64
C MET A 6 -25.40 -25.27 38.74
N ALA A 7 -26.55 -24.92 39.32
CA ALA A 7 -27.74 -24.51 38.57
C ALA A 7 -27.56 -23.13 37.90
N LEU A 8 -26.82 -22.19 38.54
CA LEU A 8 -26.51 -20.89 37.93
C LEU A 8 -25.49 -21.00 36.78
N ALA A 9 -24.52 -21.91 36.88
CA ALA A 9 -23.54 -22.14 35.81
C ALA A 9 -24.17 -22.81 34.57
N ALA A 10 -25.12 -23.74 34.77
CA ALA A 10 -25.86 -24.36 33.68
C ALA A 10 -26.88 -23.41 33.02
N ALA A 11 -27.48 -22.49 33.78
CA ALA A 11 -28.36 -21.46 33.24
C ALA A 11 -27.61 -20.39 32.41
N ALA A 12 -26.35 -20.08 32.74
CA ALA A 12 -25.49 -19.19 31.96
C ALA A 12 -24.99 -19.82 30.64
N LEU A 13 -24.92 -21.16 30.56
CA LEU A 13 -24.59 -21.90 29.34
C LEU A 13 -25.82 -22.10 28.42
N ALA A 14 -27.04 -22.05 28.97
CA ALA A 14 -28.27 -22.18 28.20
C ALA A 14 -28.70 -20.88 27.49
N THR A 15 -28.20 -19.71 27.93
CA THR A 15 -28.43 -18.42 27.22
C THR A 15 -27.40 -18.14 26.11
N ALA A 16 -26.39 -19.00 25.94
CA ALA A 16 -25.49 -18.96 24.77
C ALA A 16 -26.16 -19.53 23.50
N GLY A 17 -27.32 -20.20 23.64
CA GLY A 17 -28.12 -20.69 22.52
C GLY A 17 -29.04 -19.59 22.00
N THR A 18 -28.67 -18.98 20.86
CA THR A 18 -29.41 -18.05 19.97
C THR A 18 -28.71 -16.72 19.70
N ALA A 19 -27.39 -16.61 19.90
CA ALA A 19 -26.59 -15.80 18.99
C ALA A 19 -26.58 -16.52 17.63
N ALA A 20 -27.65 -16.39 16.86
CA ALA A 20 -27.62 -16.68 15.44
C ALA A 20 -26.71 -15.63 14.82
N ALA A 21 -25.40 -15.85 14.89
CA ALA A 21 -24.38 -15.05 14.25
C ALA A 21 -24.72 -15.02 12.75
N GLN A 22 -25.38 -13.95 12.31
CA GLN A 22 -25.53 -13.66 10.89
C GLN A 22 -24.16 -13.19 10.37
N SER A 23 -23.20 -14.12 10.33
CA SER A 23 -21.86 -13.90 9.82
C SER A 23 -21.92 -13.68 8.32
N ASN A 24 -21.61 -12.47 7.87
CA ASN A 24 -21.62 -12.11 6.45
C ASN A 24 -20.26 -12.38 5.81
N VAL A 25 -19.94 -13.65 5.56
CA VAL A 25 -18.73 -13.98 4.80
C VAL A 25 -18.90 -13.54 3.35
N THR A 26 -17.98 -12.70 2.88
CA THR A 26 -17.96 -12.18 1.51
C THR A 26 -16.68 -12.64 0.81
N LEU A 27 -16.84 -13.32 -0.32
CA LEU A 27 -15.79 -13.47 -1.33
C LEU A 27 -15.75 -12.20 -2.17
N TYR A 28 -14.56 -11.64 -2.39
CA TYR A 28 -14.38 -10.43 -3.19
C TYR A 28 -13.08 -10.48 -3.99
N GLY A 29 -12.96 -9.63 -5.00
CA GLY A 29 -11.69 -9.46 -5.69
C GLY A 29 -11.64 -8.39 -6.76
N ILE A 30 -10.45 -8.27 -7.36
CA ILE A 30 -10.14 -7.43 -8.50
C ILE A 30 -9.32 -8.26 -9.48
N MET A 31 -9.76 -8.34 -10.74
CA MET A 31 -8.97 -8.85 -11.86
C MET A 31 -8.58 -7.66 -12.73
N ASP A 32 -7.30 -7.44 -12.93
CA ASP A 32 -6.78 -6.33 -13.73
C ASP A 32 -5.67 -6.86 -14.65
N ALA A 33 -5.88 -6.74 -15.95
CA ALA A 33 -4.91 -7.13 -16.98
C ALA A 33 -4.78 -6.01 -18.00
N GLY A 34 -3.58 -5.88 -18.56
CA GLY A 34 -3.34 -4.97 -19.67
C GLY A 34 -2.22 -5.45 -20.57
N ILE A 35 -2.21 -4.93 -21.79
CA ILE A 35 -1.06 -5.02 -22.70
C ILE A 35 -0.20 -3.79 -22.43
N GLU A 36 1.05 -4.01 -22.07
CA GLU A 36 2.02 -2.97 -21.80
C GLU A 36 3.15 -3.01 -22.82
N TYR A 37 3.54 -1.83 -23.30
CA TYR A 37 4.81 -1.61 -23.96
C TYR A 37 5.68 -0.70 -23.11
N VAL A 38 6.97 -1.02 -22.98
CA VAL A 38 7.99 -0.21 -22.31
C VAL A 38 9.28 -0.22 -23.11
N ASN A 39 9.91 0.94 -23.34
CA ASN A 39 11.24 1.00 -23.95
C ASN A 39 12.37 0.79 -22.91
N HIS A 40 13.61 0.55 -23.35
CA HIS A 40 14.78 0.35 -22.48
C HIS A 40 14.52 -0.64 -21.32
N ALA A 41 13.83 -1.74 -21.62
CA ALA A 41 13.41 -2.77 -20.68
C ALA A 41 14.41 -3.95 -20.60
N GLY A 42 15.39 -4.00 -21.51
CA GLY A 42 16.49 -4.98 -21.48
C GLY A 42 17.86 -4.32 -21.44
N ALA A 43 18.87 -5.06 -20.95
CA ALA A 43 20.27 -4.58 -20.84
C ALA A 43 20.90 -4.18 -22.18
N ASN A 44 20.38 -4.68 -23.30
CA ASN A 44 20.76 -4.29 -24.65
C ASN A 44 20.06 -2.99 -25.14
N GLY A 45 19.29 -2.33 -24.29
CA GLY A 45 18.48 -1.16 -24.65
C GLY A 45 17.14 -1.46 -25.33
N GLY A 46 16.81 -2.74 -25.55
CA GLY A 46 15.57 -3.16 -26.21
C GLY A 46 14.31 -2.81 -25.43
N GLY A 47 13.19 -2.65 -26.13
CA GLY A 47 11.86 -2.53 -25.52
C GLY A 47 11.22 -3.89 -25.25
N ALA A 48 10.12 -3.90 -24.50
CA ALA A 48 9.32 -5.08 -24.21
C ALA A 48 7.83 -4.78 -24.41
N THR A 49 7.13 -5.70 -25.06
CA THR A 49 5.66 -5.76 -25.09
C THR A 49 5.22 -6.99 -24.33
N ARG A 50 4.29 -6.84 -23.39
CA ARG A 50 3.86 -7.94 -22.52
C ARG A 50 2.42 -7.79 -22.08
N LEU A 51 1.79 -8.92 -21.80
CA LEU A 51 0.62 -8.95 -20.94
C LEU A 51 1.10 -8.71 -19.50
N VAL A 52 0.44 -7.82 -18.77
CA VAL A 52 0.74 -7.54 -17.36
C VAL A 52 -0.50 -7.78 -16.51
N SER A 53 -0.31 -8.48 -15.39
CA SER A 53 -1.27 -8.49 -14.29
C SER A 53 -1.13 -7.22 -13.44
N GLY A 54 -2.25 -6.56 -13.18
CA GLY A 54 -2.37 -5.59 -12.12
C GLY A 54 -1.85 -4.19 -12.41
N GLY A 55 -1.72 -3.79 -13.68
CA GLY A 55 -1.10 -2.51 -14.06
C GLY A 55 -1.76 -1.28 -13.40
N LYS A 56 -3.09 -1.24 -13.32
CA LYS A 56 -3.84 -0.16 -12.63
C LYS A 56 -4.09 -0.49 -11.15
N ASN A 57 -4.47 -1.71 -10.81
CA ASN A 57 -4.59 -2.19 -9.44
C ASN A 57 -4.07 -3.62 -9.36
N THR A 58 -3.32 -3.96 -8.30
CA THR A 58 -2.92 -5.35 -8.05
C THR A 58 -4.15 -6.28 -8.10
N SER A 59 -4.10 -7.25 -9.00
CA SER A 59 -5.08 -8.35 -9.09
C SER A 59 -5.05 -9.15 -7.79
N ARG A 60 -6.24 -9.42 -7.25
CA ARG A 60 -6.39 -10.01 -5.92
C ARG A 60 -7.73 -10.70 -5.75
N TRP A 61 -7.80 -11.61 -4.80
CA TRP A 61 -9.04 -12.15 -4.27
C TRP A 61 -8.96 -12.26 -2.75
N GLY A 62 -10.10 -12.40 -2.07
CA GLY A 62 -10.10 -12.55 -0.63
C GLY A 62 -11.45 -12.92 -0.04
N LEU A 63 -11.40 -13.29 1.24
CA LEU A 63 -12.54 -13.59 2.10
C LEU A 63 -12.52 -12.62 3.28
N ARG A 64 -13.64 -11.97 3.55
CA ARG A 64 -13.79 -11.13 4.74
C ARG A 64 -15.15 -11.36 5.38
N GLY A 65 -15.23 -11.12 6.67
CA GLY A 65 -16.49 -11.21 7.39
C GLY A 65 -16.44 -10.42 8.68
N SER A 66 -17.63 -10.13 9.20
CA SER A 66 -17.83 -9.56 10.52
C SER A 66 -18.94 -10.29 11.26
N GLU A 67 -18.79 -10.37 12.57
CA GLU A 67 -19.76 -10.94 13.51
C GLU A 67 -20.13 -9.85 14.52
N ASP A 68 -21.42 -9.64 14.74
CA ASP A 68 -21.90 -8.77 15.82
C ASP A 68 -21.80 -9.51 17.15
N LEU A 69 -21.01 -8.96 18.08
CA LEU A 69 -20.77 -9.52 19.40
C LEU A 69 -21.67 -8.86 20.48
N GLY A 70 -22.58 -7.97 20.07
CA GLY A 70 -23.46 -7.21 20.95
C GLY A 70 -22.84 -5.92 21.48
N GLY A 71 -23.69 -4.99 21.94
CA GLY A 71 -23.23 -3.73 22.55
C GLY A 71 -22.44 -2.81 21.62
N GLY A 72 -22.54 -2.99 20.30
CA GLY A 72 -21.76 -2.25 19.30
C GLY A 72 -20.34 -2.80 19.05
N LEU A 73 -19.97 -3.92 19.69
CA LEU A 73 -18.71 -4.62 19.46
C LEU A 73 -18.86 -5.62 18.30
N LYS A 74 -17.83 -5.73 17.46
CA LYS A 74 -17.78 -6.66 16.34
C LYS A 74 -16.48 -7.44 16.31
N GLY A 75 -16.55 -8.73 16.02
CA GLY A 75 -15.44 -9.55 15.56
C GLY A 75 -15.28 -9.43 14.05
N LEU A 76 -14.06 -9.48 13.54
CA LEU A 76 -13.81 -9.44 12.09
C LEU A 76 -12.59 -10.25 11.68
N PHE A 77 -12.59 -10.68 10.42
CA PHE A 77 -11.43 -11.26 9.76
C PHE A 77 -11.30 -10.78 8.31
N ASN A 78 -10.08 -10.83 7.78
CA ASN A 78 -9.83 -10.62 6.36
C ASN A 78 -8.61 -11.42 5.90
N LEU A 79 -8.82 -12.25 4.89
CA LEU A 79 -7.79 -12.98 4.14
C LEU A 79 -7.78 -12.44 2.70
N GLU A 80 -6.66 -11.94 2.22
CA GLU A 80 -6.51 -11.32 0.89
C GLU A 80 -5.19 -11.80 0.25
N SER A 81 -5.31 -12.36 -0.95
CA SER A 81 -4.21 -12.87 -1.77
C SER A 81 -4.03 -12.01 -3.01
N GLY A 82 -2.80 -11.60 -3.29
CA GLY A 82 -2.41 -11.08 -4.59
C GLY A 82 -2.21 -12.24 -5.56
N ILE A 83 -2.62 -12.05 -6.80
CA ILE A 83 -2.47 -13.04 -7.87
C ILE A 83 -1.97 -12.37 -9.15
N ALA A 84 -1.19 -13.13 -9.92
CA ALA A 84 -0.73 -12.74 -11.25
C ALA A 84 -1.63 -13.44 -12.28
N ILE A 85 -2.58 -12.72 -12.89
CA ILE A 85 -3.57 -13.34 -13.79
C ILE A 85 -3.02 -13.70 -15.17
N ASP A 86 -1.84 -13.17 -15.51
CA ASP A 86 -1.07 -13.50 -16.71
C ASP A 86 -0.35 -14.85 -16.61
N THR A 87 -0.05 -15.32 -15.40
CA THR A 87 0.73 -16.55 -15.16
C THR A 87 0.08 -17.55 -14.20
N GLY A 88 -0.99 -17.16 -13.51
CA GLY A 88 -1.67 -17.97 -12.50
C GLY A 88 -0.92 -18.08 -11.16
N ARG A 89 0.14 -17.30 -10.95
CA ARG A 89 0.96 -17.35 -9.72
C ARG A 89 0.40 -16.49 -8.60
N LEU A 90 0.86 -16.75 -7.38
CA LEU A 90 0.74 -15.80 -6.27
C LEU A 90 1.58 -14.54 -6.57
N ASP A 91 1.13 -13.37 -6.10
CA ASP A 91 1.87 -12.10 -6.23
C ASP A 91 3.16 -12.12 -5.38
N THR A 92 3.14 -12.80 -4.23
CA THR A 92 4.33 -13.13 -3.45
C THR A 92 4.48 -14.64 -3.39
N ASP A 93 5.59 -15.14 -3.93
CA ASP A 93 5.88 -16.57 -3.95
C ASP A 93 5.79 -17.20 -2.54
N ASN A 94 5.22 -18.40 -2.49
CA ASN A 94 5.03 -19.19 -1.27
C ASN A 94 4.24 -18.50 -0.15
N THR A 95 3.54 -17.40 -0.43
CA THR A 95 2.76 -16.66 0.57
C THR A 95 1.32 -16.51 0.08
N LEU A 96 0.43 -17.39 0.53
CA LEU A 96 -0.96 -17.41 0.06
C LEU A 96 -1.69 -16.09 0.32
N PHE A 97 -1.68 -15.58 1.56
CA PHE A 97 -2.38 -14.34 1.96
C PHE A 97 -1.39 -13.18 2.15
N ASP A 98 -0.65 -12.87 1.09
CA ASP A 98 0.44 -11.90 1.12
C ASP A 98 -0.03 -10.45 1.34
N ARG A 99 -1.31 -10.15 1.11
CA ARG A 99 -1.86 -8.79 1.20
C ARG A 99 -2.48 -8.53 2.57
N ARG A 100 -3.36 -9.42 3.05
CA ARG A 100 -3.95 -9.35 4.40
C ARG A 100 -4.22 -10.75 4.94
N ALA A 101 -3.89 -10.97 6.20
CA ALA A 101 -4.29 -12.14 6.97
C ALA A 101 -4.48 -11.70 8.42
N VAL A 102 -5.70 -11.28 8.77
CA VAL A 102 -6.00 -10.68 10.06
C VAL A 102 -7.25 -11.22 10.72
N VAL A 103 -7.25 -11.15 12.04
CA VAL A 103 -8.43 -11.18 12.91
C VAL A 103 -8.43 -9.93 13.78
N GLY A 104 -9.60 -9.46 14.21
CA GLY A 104 -9.66 -8.27 15.04
C GLY A 104 -11.01 -8.01 15.70
N LEU A 105 -11.04 -6.91 16.44
CA LEU A 105 -12.24 -6.35 17.06
C LEU A 105 -12.45 -4.92 16.59
N ALA A 106 -13.71 -4.53 16.43
CA ALA A 106 -14.11 -3.16 16.14
C ALA A 106 -15.27 -2.73 17.05
N GLY A 107 -15.32 -1.45 17.38
CA GLY A 107 -16.39 -0.84 18.17
C GLY A 107 -16.31 0.68 18.18
N SER A 108 -16.94 1.32 19.17
CA SER A 108 -16.89 2.79 19.33
C SER A 108 -15.47 3.34 19.56
N PHE A 109 -14.56 2.49 20.05
CA PHE A 109 -13.15 2.82 20.23
C PHE A 109 -12.34 2.84 18.92
N GLY A 110 -12.90 2.36 17.80
CA GLY A 110 -12.17 2.11 16.55
C GLY A 110 -11.99 0.61 16.30
N GLN A 111 -10.90 0.24 15.64
CA GLN A 111 -10.60 -1.13 15.24
C GLN A 111 -9.19 -1.52 15.67
N VAL A 112 -9.01 -2.73 16.21
CA VAL A 112 -7.71 -3.37 16.44
C VAL A 112 -7.65 -4.66 15.65
N VAL A 113 -6.59 -4.87 14.89
CA VAL A 113 -6.33 -6.12 14.14
C VAL A 113 -4.97 -6.71 14.48
N LEU A 114 -4.91 -8.03 14.46
CA LEU A 114 -3.72 -8.85 14.68
C LEU A 114 -3.44 -9.65 13.42
N GLY A 115 -2.18 -9.67 12.98
CA GLY A 115 -1.72 -10.51 11.87
C GLY A 115 -0.93 -9.74 10.82
N ARG A 116 -1.09 -10.11 9.55
CA ARG A 116 -0.43 -9.44 8.41
C ARG A 116 -1.38 -8.44 7.78
N THR A 117 -0.98 -7.17 7.70
CA THR A 117 -1.83 -6.10 7.15
C THR A 117 -1.00 -5.02 6.45
N PHE A 118 -1.68 -4.14 5.72
CA PHE A 118 -1.08 -2.90 5.25
C PHE A 118 -0.71 -2.03 6.46
N THR A 119 0.37 -1.26 6.35
CA THR A 119 0.78 -0.34 7.42
C THR A 119 -0.13 0.88 7.48
N THR A 120 -0.17 1.54 8.64
CA THR A 120 -0.86 2.82 8.79
C THR A 120 -0.39 3.82 7.74
N THR A 121 0.93 3.95 7.50
CA THR A 121 1.45 4.86 6.47
C THR A 121 0.91 4.57 5.09
N TYR A 122 0.87 3.29 4.69
CA TYR A 122 0.35 2.91 3.38
C TYR A 122 -1.11 3.36 3.20
N ASP A 123 -2.00 2.99 4.12
CA ASP A 123 -3.43 3.27 3.97
C ASP A 123 -3.78 4.75 4.16
N PHE A 124 -3.07 5.47 5.05
CA PHE A 124 -3.31 6.89 5.26
C PHE A 124 -2.83 7.73 4.08
N MET A 125 -1.77 7.31 3.39
CA MET A 125 -1.20 8.05 2.26
C MET A 125 -1.83 7.71 0.90
N LEU A 126 -2.43 6.51 0.75
CA LEU A 126 -3.08 6.05 -0.49
C LEU A 126 -4.06 7.07 -1.11
N PRO A 127 -4.93 7.75 -0.35
CA PRO A 127 -5.89 8.71 -0.92
C PRO A 127 -5.26 9.95 -1.56
N TYR A 128 -3.97 10.21 -1.33
CA TYR A 128 -3.26 11.39 -1.81
C TYR A 128 -2.35 11.11 -3.01
N ASP A 129 -2.29 9.86 -3.49
CA ASP A 129 -1.67 9.54 -4.77
C ASP A 129 -2.72 9.61 -5.90
N PRO A 130 -2.60 10.50 -6.90
CA PRO A 130 -3.52 10.56 -8.04
C PRO A 130 -3.64 9.22 -8.79
N MET A 131 -2.58 8.42 -8.81
CA MET A 131 -2.58 7.12 -9.48
C MET A 131 -3.14 5.99 -8.60
N GLY A 132 -3.36 6.23 -7.30
CA GLY A 132 -3.93 5.26 -6.36
C GLY A 132 -3.04 4.05 -6.10
N TYR A 133 -1.72 4.26 -6.01
CA TYR A 133 -0.68 3.24 -5.89
C TYR A 133 -0.69 2.19 -7.00
N ALA A 134 -1.09 2.60 -8.20
CA ALA A 134 -1.02 1.74 -9.39
C ALA A 134 0.41 1.19 -9.55
N PRO A 135 0.59 -0.13 -9.74
CA PRO A 135 1.89 -0.70 -10.04
C PRO A 135 2.57 -0.07 -11.26
N ASN A 136 1.77 0.30 -12.28
CA ASN A 136 2.25 1.07 -13.42
C ASN A 136 2.13 2.57 -13.16
N TYR A 137 3.25 3.27 -13.37
CA TYR A 137 3.34 4.72 -13.44
C TYR A 137 2.88 5.46 -12.17
N SER A 138 3.00 4.85 -10.98
CA SER A 138 2.98 5.56 -9.69
C SER A 138 4.28 5.34 -8.93
N TRP A 139 4.84 6.42 -8.40
CA TRP A 139 6.03 6.38 -7.54
C TRP A 139 5.76 6.74 -6.08
N ALA A 140 4.48 6.87 -5.70
CA ALA A 140 4.10 7.26 -4.36
C ALA A 140 4.56 6.24 -3.30
N THR A 141 4.45 4.93 -3.58
CA THR A 141 4.91 3.88 -2.64
C THR A 141 6.41 3.65 -2.67
N SER A 142 7.04 3.77 -3.85
CA SER A 142 8.46 3.50 -4.06
C SER A 142 8.89 4.00 -5.43
N SER A 143 10.16 4.38 -5.56
CA SER A 143 10.78 4.87 -6.79
C SER A 143 12.23 4.40 -6.87
N THR A 144 12.76 4.30 -8.09
CA THR A 144 14.18 4.05 -8.32
C THR A 144 15.02 5.21 -7.78
N ALA A 145 16.20 4.92 -7.27
CA ALA A 145 17.20 5.90 -6.89
C ALA A 145 18.53 5.62 -7.62
N THR A 146 19.62 6.25 -7.22
CA THR A 146 20.97 6.02 -7.77
C THR A 146 21.37 4.54 -7.60
N GLY A 147 21.81 3.90 -8.68
CA GLY A 147 22.09 2.45 -8.73
C GLY A 147 20.85 1.58 -8.54
N ASP A 148 21.00 0.42 -7.89
CA ASP A 148 19.89 -0.54 -7.66
C ASP A 148 18.98 -0.16 -6.49
N ARG A 149 19.20 1.02 -5.89
CA ARG A 149 18.48 1.46 -4.71
C ARG A 149 17.02 1.77 -5.06
N LYS A 150 16.09 1.33 -4.21
CA LYS A 150 14.68 1.73 -4.25
C LYS A 150 14.30 2.38 -2.92
N ASP A 151 13.84 3.62 -2.99
CA ASP A 151 13.42 4.37 -1.82
C ASP A 151 11.90 4.44 -1.78
N GLY A 152 11.30 4.05 -0.67
CA GLY A 152 9.85 3.88 -0.54
C GLY A 152 9.32 4.11 0.87
N LEU A 153 8.02 3.91 1.03
CA LEU A 153 7.37 3.70 2.31
C LEU A 153 7.16 2.20 2.55
N PHE A 154 6.96 1.78 3.80
CA PHE A 154 6.63 0.38 4.07
C PHE A 154 5.17 0.11 3.77
N SER A 155 4.90 -0.87 2.90
CA SER A 155 3.52 -1.14 2.48
C SER A 155 2.78 -2.09 3.43
N ARG A 156 3.48 -3.09 4.00
CA ARG A 156 2.86 -4.14 4.82
C ARG A 156 3.75 -4.54 6.01
N ALA A 157 3.10 -4.97 7.08
CA ALA A 157 3.73 -5.56 8.25
C ALA A 157 3.12 -6.94 8.53
N SER A 158 3.99 -7.93 8.79
CA SER A 158 3.62 -9.20 9.41
C SER A 158 3.78 -9.07 10.93
N ASN A 159 3.26 -10.05 11.67
CA ASN A 159 3.36 -10.10 13.14
C ASN A 159 2.90 -8.78 13.76
N ALA A 160 1.84 -8.21 13.21
CA ALA A 160 1.47 -6.84 13.47
C ALA A 160 0.26 -6.77 14.40
N VAL A 161 0.31 -5.78 15.30
CA VAL A 161 -0.87 -5.20 15.93
C VAL A 161 -1.09 -3.85 15.27
N ARG A 162 -2.30 -3.61 14.79
CA ARG A 162 -2.68 -2.33 14.20
C ARG A 162 -3.96 -1.80 14.83
N TYR A 163 -3.97 -0.51 15.10
CA TYR A 163 -5.14 0.25 15.54
C TYR A 163 -5.52 1.30 14.49
N ASP A 164 -6.82 1.48 14.25
CA ASP A 164 -7.40 2.56 13.47
C ASP A 164 -8.62 3.14 14.19
N GLY A 165 -8.67 4.46 14.33
CA GLY A 165 -9.78 5.20 14.95
C GLY A 165 -10.26 6.34 14.05
N THR A 166 -11.56 6.61 14.02
CA THR A 166 -12.15 7.77 13.34
C THR A 166 -13.14 8.45 14.28
N PHE A 167 -12.92 9.75 14.53
CA PHE A 167 -13.64 10.56 15.50
C PHE A 167 -14.06 11.87 14.84
N GLY A 168 -15.26 11.89 14.24
CA GLY A 168 -15.67 12.97 13.35
C GLY A 168 -14.74 13.05 12.14
N GLY A 169 -14.17 14.23 11.89
CA GLY A 169 -13.20 14.43 10.81
C GLY A 169 -11.80 13.86 11.09
N LEU A 170 -11.46 13.56 12.34
CA LEU A 170 -10.13 13.10 12.75
C LEU A 170 -9.98 11.58 12.54
N LYS A 171 -8.84 11.17 12.00
CA LYS A 171 -8.41 9.77 11.87
C LYS A 171 -7.08 9.57 12.60
N LEU A 172 -6.96 8.50 13.36
CA LEU A 172 -5.74 8.09 14.06
C LEU A 172 -5.40 6.66 13.66
N GLY A 173 -4.12 6.36 13.48
CA GLY A 173 -3.68 5.01 13.20
C GLY A 173 -2.30 4.74 13.79
N ALA A 174 -2.08 3.48 14.16
CA ALA A 174 -0.79 3.01 14.62
C ALA A 174 -0.59 1.55 14.21
N THR A 175 0.63 1.19 13.79
CA THR A 175 1.02 -0.20 13.51
C THR A 175 2.31 -0.52 14.26
N VAL A 176 2.36 -1.68 14.92
CA VAL A 176 3.57 -2.26 15.48
C VAL A 176 3.72 -3.67 14.92
N GLY A 177 4.79 -3.92 14.16
CA GLY A 177 5.16 -5.24 13.67
C GLY A 177 6.35 -5.79 14.45
N PHE A 178 6.19 -6.97 15.05
CA PHE A 178 7.27 -7.62 15.80
C PHE A 178 8.25 -8.33 14.86
N GLY A 179 9.55 -8.19 15.13
CA GLY A 179 10.59 -8.89 14.38
C GLY A 179 10.87 -10.32 14.83
N GLU A 180 10.30 -10.73 15.99
CA GLU A 180 10.36 -12.10 16.54
C GLU A 180 11.79 -12.64 16.81
N VAL A 181 12.75 -11.74 17.05
CA VAL A 181 14.12 -12.12 17.42
C VAL A 181 14.23 -12.27 18.95
N ALA A 182 14.51 -13.49 19.41
CA ALA A 182 14.67 -13.79 20.83
C ALA A 182 15.71 -12.88 21.49
N GLY A 183 15.34 -12.26 22.62
CA GLY A 183 16.22 -11.34 23.36
C GLY A 183 16.41 -9.95 22.70
N ASN A 184 15.83 -9.69 21.53
CA ASN A 184 15.98 -8.41 20.84
C ASN A 184 14.67 -7.92 20.20
N PHE A 185 13.91 -7.13 20.96
CA PHE A 185 12.64 -6.56 20.49
C PHE A 185 12.78 -5.59 19.31
N LYS A 186 13.97 -4.99 19.11
CA LYS A 186 14.19 -4.00 18.05
C LYS A 186 14.58 -4.63 16.72
N ALA A 187 15.26 -5.77 16.72
CA ALA A 187 15.70 -6.40 15.47
C ALA A 187 14.47 -6.76 14.61
N SER A 188 14.51 -6.38 13.32
CA SER A 188 13.46 -6.62 12.33
C SER A 188 12.07 -6.03 12.65
N SER A 189 11.95 -5.16 13.67
CA SER A 189 10.67 -4.57 14.05
C SER A 189 10.25 -3.41 13.15
N LYS A 190 8.94 -3.17 13.09
CA LYS A 190 8.30 -2.10 12.30
C LYS A 190 7.36 -1.26 13.16
N TYR A 191 7.33 0.05 12.90
CA TYR A 191 6.47 0.99 13.59
C TYR A 191 5.89 2.00 12.60
N ASP A 192 4.61 2.31 12.75
CA ASP A 192 3.94 3.38 12.03
C ASP A 192 3.02 4.16 12.96
N LEU A 193 2.94 5.47 12.76
CA LEU A 193 1.95 6.35 13.38
C LEU A 193 1.36 7.26 12.31
N GLY A 194 0.06 7.54 12.40
CA GLY A 194 -0.63 8.38 11.43
C GLY A 194 -1.75 9.19 12.05
N ILE A 195 -1.89 10.41 11.56
CA ILE A 195 -3.02 11.30 11.83
C ILE A 195 -3.57 11.81 10.50
N GLY A 196 -4.89 11.85 10.38
CA GLY A 196 -5.58 12.40 9.22
C GLY A 196 -6.74 13.27 9.65
N TYR A 197 -7.12 14.21 8.79
CA TYR A 197 -8.30 15.04 8.99
C TYR A 197 -9.07 15.18 7.68
N SER A 198 -10.40 15.19 7.74
CA SER A 198 -11.25 15.43 6.58
C SER A 198 -12.48 16.25 6.98
N ALA A 199 -12.76 17.28 6.19
CA ALA A 199 -13.92 18.16 6.36
C ALA A 199 -14.32 18.76 5.02
N GLY A 200 -15.57 18.57 4.62
CA GLY A 200 -16.05 18.99 3.29
C GLY A 200 -15.21 18.36 2.17
N GLY A 201 -14.79 19.18 1.21
CA GLY A 201 -13.91 18.74 0.11
C GLY A 201 -12.44 18.55 0.52
N PHE A 202 -12.01 19.03 1.69
CA PHE A 202 -10.61 18.96 2.12
C PHE A 202 -10.30 17.65 2.88
N SER A 203 -9.14 17.07 2.59
CA SER A 203 -8.59 15.92 3.30
C SER A 203 -7.07 16.00 3.35
N ALA A 204 -6.47 15.72 4.51
CA ALA A 204 -5.02 15.65 4.65
C ALA A 204 -4.60 14.59 5.69
N ALA A 205 -3.38 14.07 5.56
CA ALA A 205 -2.76 13.22 6.56
C ALA A 205 -1.26 13.45 6.68
N ALA A 206 -0.73 13.10 7.84
CA ALA A 206 0.70 12.98 8.08
C ALA A 206 0.97 11.65 8.79
N THR A 207 2.05 10.97 8.40
CA THR A 207 2.46 9.71 8.99
C THR A 207 3.96 9.66 9.21
N TRP A 208 4.39 8.78 10.09
CA TRP A 208 5.78 8.41 10.30
C TRP A 208 5.88 6.89 10.26
N ASP A 209 6.89 6.36 9.57
CA ASP A 209 7.21 4.94 9.56
C ASP A 209 8.68 4.69 9.89
N ARG A 210 8.94 3.50 10.43
CA ARG A 210 10.28 2.98 10.66
C ARG A 210 10.33 1.47 10.61
N GLN A 211 11.33 0.94 9.91
CA GLN A 211 11.74 -0.45 9.96
C GLN A 211 13.17 -0.54 10.47
N ASN A 212 13.38 -1.29 11.55
CA ASN A 212 14.71 -1.62 12.02
C ASN A 212 15.30 -2.78 11.21
N GLY A 213 16.63 -2.79 11.03
CA GLY A 213 17.32 -3.90 10.38
C GLY A 213 17.28 -5.18 11.20
N ALA A 214 17.55 -6.30 10.53
CA ALA A 214 17.60 -7.63 11.15
C ALA A 214 18.91 -7.86 11.93
N GLY A 215 19.96 -7.08 11.66
CA GLY A 215 21.27 -7.25 12.28
C GLY A 215 21.79 -8.67 12.12
N THR A 216 22.22 -9.29 13.22
CA THR A 216 22.76 -10.66 13.24
C THR A 216 21.69 -11.76 13.30
N SER A 217 20.38 -11.43 13.20
CA SER A 217 19.32 -12.45 13.17
C SER A 217 19.18 -13.13 11.80
N THR A 218 19.99 -12.72 10.82
CA THR A 218 20.04 -13.22 9.45
C THR A 218 21.48 -13.48 9.04
N THR A 219 21.69 -14.40 8.10
CA THR A 219 23.02 -14.73 7.56
C THR A 219 23.01 -14.53 6.04
N PRO A 220 23.85 -13.63 5.48
CA PRO A 220 24.76 -12.72 6.17
C PRO A 220 24.02 -11.68 7.03
N ALA A 221 24.73 -11.08 8.00
CA ALA A 221 24.15 -10.07 8.88
C ALA A 221 23.66 -8.85 8.08
N ASP A 222 22.45 -8.38 8.39
CA ASP A 222 21.91 -7.15 7.81
C ASP A 222 22.65 -5.95 8.42
N THR A 223 23.29 -5.18 7.53
CA THR A 223 24.05 -3.98 7.91
C THR A 223 23.18 -2.75 8.06
N THR A 224 21.89 -2.83 7.71
CA THR A 224 20.93 -1.75 7.93
C THR A 224 20.71 -1.58 9.44
N ASN A 225 20.84 -0.35 9.95
CA ASN A 225 20.43 -0.05 11.31
C ASN A 225 18.92 0.20 11.36
N TYR A 226 18.46 1.17 10.57
CA TYR A 226 17.04 1.40 10.32
C TYR A 226 16.80 2.16 9.03
N ILE A 227 15.58 2.05 8.53
CA ILE A 227 15.00 2.91 7.51
C ILE A 227 13.79 3.62 8.14
N GLN A 228 13.61 4.91 7.90
CA GLN A 228 12.48 5.68 8.42
C GLN A 228 12.05 6.80 7.48
N GLY A 229 10.79 7.21 7.58
CA GLY A 229 10.20 8.30 6.79
C GLY A 229 9.12 9.07 7.55
N ILE A 230 8.91 10.32 7.14
CA ILE A 230 7.72 11.12 7.40
C ILE A 230 7.05 11.33 6.04
N HIS A 231 5.73 11.21 6.05
CA HIS A 231 4.89 11.31 4.87
C HIS A 231 3.79 12.32 5.15
N ALA A 232 3.43 13.10 4.15
CA ALA A 232 2.32 14.03 4.24
C ALA A 232 1.59 14.08 2.90
N GLY A 233 0.27 14.14 2.94
CA GLY A 233 -0.57 14.20 1.76
C GLY A 233 -1.78 15.08 2.01
N ALA A 234 -2.25 15.75 0.97
CA ALA A 234 -3.46 16.53 1.00
C ALA A 234 -4.20 16.42 -0.34
N SER A 235 -5.51 16.59 -0.28
CA SER A 235 -6.36 16.71 -1.45
C SER A 235 -7.51 17.68 -1.20
N TYR A 236 -8.02 18.26 -2.27
CA TYR A 236 -9.26 19.03 -2.25
C TYR A 236 -10.15 18.60 -3.41
N ASP A 237 -11.39 18.25 -3.08
CA ASP A 237 -12.42 17.85 -4.02
C ASP A 237 -13.36 19.03 -4.33
N PHE A 238 -13.39 19.45 -5.60
CA PHE A 238 -14.24 20.51 -6.14
C PHE A 238 -15.43 19.95 -6.94
N GLY A 239 -15.77 18.66 -6.77
CA GLY A 239 -16.74 17.95 -7.58
C GLY A 239 -16.06 17.25 -8.76
N ALA A 240 -16.24 17.76 -9.98
CA ALA A 240 -15.63 17.13 -11.16
C ALA A 240 -14.09 17.20 -11.17
N LEU A 241 -13.49 18.15 -10.45
CA LEU A 241 -12.04 18.30 -10.32
C LEU A 241 -11.60 17.95 -8.90
N LYS A 242 -10.58 17.10 -8.78
CA LYS A 242 -9.88 16.86 -7.51
C LYS A 242 -8.39 17.11 -7.67
N LEU A 243 -7.81 17.85 -6.74
CA LEU A 243 -6.37 18.11 -6.69
C LEU A 243 -5.71 17.30 -5.59
N PHE A 244 -4.47 16.91 -5.82
CA PHE A 244 -3.67 16.11 -4.90
C PHE A 244 -2.26 16.68 -4.79
N ALA A 245 -1.70 16.62 -3.58
CA ALA A 245 -0.29 16.86 -3.34
C ALA A 245 0.20 15.89 -2.28
N GLY A 246 1.46 15.50 -2.37
CA GLY A 246 2.07 14.70 -1.33
C GLY A 246 3.59 14.74 -1.32
N TYR A 247 4.10 14.26 -0.20
CA TYR A 247 5.50 14.28 0.17
C TYR A 247 5.82 13.01 0.96
N ARG A 248 7.00 12.46 0.72
CA ARG A 248 7.65 11.52 1.64
C ARG A 248 9.13 11.75 1.68
N ASN A 249 9.73 11.63 2.86
CA ASN A 249 11.17 11.49 2.98
C ASN A 249 11.56 10.02 3.17
N TYR A 250 12.80 9.70 2.83
CA TYR A 250 13.42 8.41 3.06
C TYR A 250 14.77 8.62 3.73
N LYS A 251 15.06 7.86 4.79
CA LYS A 251 16.37 7.83 5.45
C LYS A 251 16.74 6.39 5.78
N ARG A 252 17.82 5.88 5.20
CA ARG A 252 18.43 4.58 5.55
C ARG A 252 19.78 4.80 6.20
N THR A 253 19.98 4.19 7.35
CA THR A 253 21.23 4.22 8.12
C THR A 253 21.82 2.82 8.24
N PHE A 254 23.12 2.75 8.50
CA PHE A 254 23.87 1.51 8.58
C PHE A 254 24.52 1.36 9.95
N THR A 255 24.79 0.12 10.35
CA THR A 255 25.62 -0.22 11.51
C THR A 255 27.11 -0.19 11.18
N THR A 256 27.46 -0.09 9.89
CA THR A 256 28.82 0.05 9.36
C THR A 256 29.19 1.51 9.10
N ALA A 257 30.39 1.78 8.60
CA ALA A 257 30.84 3.11 8.18
C ALA A 257 30.20 3.62 6.87
N ALA A 258 29.24 2.88 6.29
CA ALA A 258 28.57 3.30 5.07
C ALA A 258 27.78 4.61 5.27
N ALA A 259 27.81 5.47 4.26
CA ALA A 259 27.13 6.76 4.30
C ALA A 259 25.61 6.61 4.43
N THR A 260 24.98 7.48 5.23
CA THR A 260 23.52 7.54 5.33
C THR A 260 22.90 7.92 3.99
N GLN A 261 21.93 7.13 3.54
CA GLN A 261 21.19 7.38 2.31
C GLN A 261 19.92 8.17 2.59
N ARG A 262 19.66 9.22 1.83
CA ARG A 262 18.47 10.07 1.98
C ARG A 262 17.87 10.45 0.65
N SER A 263 16.55 10.58 0.62
CA SER A 263 15.86 11.25 -0.48
C SER A 263 14.54 11.85 -0.01
N ASP A 264 14.06 12.83 -0.79
CA ASP A 264 12.74 13.41 -0.66
C ASP A 264 11.97 13.13 -1.95
N MET A 265 10.74 12.68 -1.85
CA MET A 265 9.83 12.49 -2.98
C MET A 265 8.67 13.46 -2.83
N TYR A 266 8.37 14.18 -3.90
CA TYR A 266 7.25 15.10 -4.01
C TYR A 266 6.36 14.65 -5.16
N TRP A 267 5.07 14.77 -4.99
CA TRP A 267 4.15 14.62 -6.10
C TRP A 267 3.00 15.60 -6.02
N ALA A 268 2.47 15.91 -7.20
CA ALA A 268 1.25 16.67 -7.37
C ALA A 268 0.48 16.11 -8.56
N GLY A 269 -0.83 16.26 -8.55
CA GLY A 269 -1.66 15.81 -9.64
C GLY A 269 -3.11 16.19 -9.49
N ALA A 270 -3.90 15.75 -10.46
CA ALA A 270 -5.32 16.02 -10.52
C ALA A 270 -6.08 14.83 -11.13
N SER A 271 -7.36 14.75 -10.81
CA SER A 271 -8.33 13.98 -11.57
C SER A 271 -9.46 14.88 -12.03
N TYR A 272 -9.94 14.66 -13.26
CA TYR A 272 -11.08 15.38 -13.81
C TYR A 272 -12.10 14.39 -14.39
N ASP A 273 -13.32 14.46 -13.89
CA ASP A 273 -14.48 13.71 -14.39
C ASP A 273 -15.14 14.51 -15.50
N PHE A 274 -14.84 14.17 -16.75
CA PHE A 274 -15.50 14.77 -17.92
C PHE A 274 -16.97 14.31 -18.02
N THR A 275 -17.24 13.08 -17.60
CA THR A 275 -18.58 12.51 -17.46
C THR A 275 -18.58 11.54 -16.27
N PRO A 276 -19.75 11.08 -15.77
CA PRO A 276 -19.79 10.04 -14.74
C PRO A 276 -19.09 8.72 -15.10
N ALA A 277 -18.86 8.48 -16.40
CA ALA A 277 -18.20 7.28 -16.88
C ALA A 277 -16.74 7.52 -17.32
N PHE A 278 -16.30 8.76 -17.51
CA PHE A 278 -14.99 9.07 -18.09
C PHE A 278 -14.19 10.04 -17.21
N THR A 279 -13.07 9.54 -16.68
CA THR A 279 -12.17 10.29 -15.80
C THR A 279 -10.75 10.29 -16.37
N LEU A 280 -10.10 11.44 -16.32
CA LEU A 280 -8.68 11.59 -16.62
C LEU A 280 -7.89 11.90 -15.35
N TYR A 281 -6.76 11.24 -15.16
CA TYR A 281 -5.83 11.47 -14.08
C TYR A 281 -4.48 11.91 -14.63
N GLY A 282 -3.86 12.90 -14.01
CA GLY A 282 -2.50 13.34 -14.33
C GLY A 282 -1.68 13.53 -13.05
N ALA A 283 -0.41 13.15 -13.08
CA ALA A 283 0.50 13.30 -11.94
C ALA A 283 1.95 13.54 -12.37
N VAL A 284 2.69 14.24 -11.53
CA VAL A 284 4.15 14.36 -11.60
C VAL A 284 4.74 13.91 -10.28
N TYR A 285 5.74 13.05 -10.32
CA TYR A 285 6.51 12.59 -9.17
C TYR A 285 7.96 13.01 -9.37
N LYS A 286 8.57 13.62 -8.37
CA LYS A 286 9.98 14.03 -8.41
C LYS A 286 10.68 13.57 -7.14
N GLN A 287 11.74 12.80 -7.32
CA GLN A 287 12.63 12.42 -6.25
C GLN A 287 13.90 13.28 -6.27
N ASN A 288 14.28 13.77 -5.10
CA ASN A 288 15.51 14.50 -4.83
C ASN A 288 16.36 13.64 -3.90
N ILE A 289 17.39 13.04 -4.45
CA ILE A 289 18.31 12.17 -3.72
C ILE A 289 19.47 13.03 -3.20
N LYS A 290 19.90 12.77 -1.97
CA LYS A 290 20.95 13.57 -1.33
C LYS A 290 22.34 12.95 -1.57
N GLY A 291 23.16 13.68 -2.31
CA GLY A 291 24.52 13.30 -2.72
C GLY A 291 24.91 14.04 -4.01
N GLY A 292 26.16 13.90 -4.47
CA GLY A 292 26.74 14.76 -5.52
C GLY A 292 26.50 14.32 -6.97
N THR A 293 26.08 13.07 -7.21
CA THR A 293 25.95 12.47 -8.57
C THR A 293 24.66 11.68 -8.75
N ASP A 294 23.60 12.07 -8.05
CA ASP A 294 22.41 11.24 -7.95
C ASP A 294 21.44 11.30 -9.13
N ALA A 295 20.59 10.28 -9.24
CA ALA A 295 19.64 10.12 -10.33
C ALA A 295 18.54 11.20 -10.38
N ASP A 296 18.16 11.79 -9.24
CA ASP A 296 17.04 12.74 -9.09
C ASP A 296 15.86 12.51 -10.05
N PRO A 297 15.26 11.31 -10.06
CA PRO A 297 14.34 10.95 -11.11
C PRO A 297 13.02 11.72 -11.04
N ILE A 298 12.46 12.00 -12.22
CA ILE A 298 11.13 12.57 -12.41
C ILE A 298 10.27 11.63 -13.26
N LEU A 299 9.01 11.47 -12.91
CA LEU A 299 8.00 10.70 -13.63
C LEU A 299 6.80 11.60 -13.92
N PHE A 300 6.37 11.59 -15.18
CA PHE A 300 5.09 12.14 -15.62
C PHE A 300 4.15 10.98 -15.90
N SER A 301 2.94 11.02 -15.36
CA SER A 301 1.95 9.96 -15.51
C SER A 301 0.61 10.52 -15.96
N LEU A 302 -0.02 9.81 -16.89
CA LEU A 302 -1.36 10.11 -17.38
C LEU A 302 -2.18 8.82 -17.43
N ARG A 303 -3.44 8.87 -17.01
CA ARG A 303 -4.35 7.72 -17.09
C ARG A 303 -5.77 8.14 -17.42
N ALA A 304 -6.29 7.65 -18.52
CA ALA A 304 -7.69 7.74 -18.89
C ALA A 304 -8.43 6.48 -18.39
N GLN A 305 -9.62 6.65 -17.83
CA GLN A 305 -10.48 5.55 -17.39
C GLN A 305 -11.89 5.72 -17.94
N TYR A 306 -12.46 4.63 -18.45
CA TYR A 306 -13.84 4.56 -18.89
C TYR A 306 -14.58 3.45 -18.12
N ALA A 307 -15.57 3.82 -17.31
CA ALA A 307 -16.42 2.90 -16.57
C ALA A 307 -17.46 2.28 -17.51
N LEU A 308 -17.25 1.02 -17.89
CA LEU A 308 -18.22 0.22 -18.65
C LEU A 308 -19.39 -0.20 -17.74
N SER A 309 -19.13 -0.35 -16.44
CA SER A 309 -20.12 -0.57 -15.40
C SER A 309 -19.58 -0.11 -14.04
N LYS A 310 -20.37 -0.27 -12.97
CA LYS A 310 -19.88 -0.07 -11.59
C LYS A 310 -18.71 -0.98 -11.20
N ARG A 311 -18.55 -2.11 -11.91
CA ARG A 311 -17.58 -3.18 -11.61
C ARG A 311 -16.50 -3.34 -12.69
N THR A 312 -16.71 -2.79 -13.89
CA THR A 312 -15.79 -2.98 -15.01
C THR A 312 -15.30 -1.63 -15.56
N THR A 313 -13.99 -1.49 -15.69
CA THR A 313 -13.34 -0.27 -16.19
C THR A 313 -12.31 -0.61 -17.26
N ALA A 314 -12.40 0.01 -18.43
CA ALA A 314 -11.32 0.06 -19.39
C ALA A 314 -10.39 1.24 -19.06
N TYR A 315 -9.10 1.10 -19.29
CA TYR A 315 -8.14 2.17 -19.03
C TYR A 315 -7.00 2.20 -20.04
N LEU A 316 -6.46 3.39 -20.23
CA LEU A 316 -5.20 3.63 -20.92
C LEU A 316 -4.32 4.45 -19.97
N ALA A 317 -3.14 3.96 -19.65
CA ALA A 317 -2.17 4.64 -18.80
C ALA A 317 -0.85 4.80 -19.55
N GLY A 318 -0.16 5.91 -19.33
CA GLY A 318 1.16 6.17 -19.89
C GLY A 318 2.06 6.88 -18.89
N GLY A 319 3.36 6.62 -18.99
CA GLY A 319 4.37 7.21 -18.13
C GLY A 319 5.63 7.58 -18.90
N TYR A 320 6.26 8.69 -18.49
CA TYR A 320 7.60 9.08 -18.93
C TYR A 320 8.48 9.36 -17.71
N ALA A 321 9.49 8.52 -17.50
CA ALA A 321 10.48 8.68 -16.45
C ALA A 321 11.82 9.17 -17.01
N LYS A 322 12.53 10.02 -16.26
CA LYS A 322 13.87 10.49 -16.60
C LYS A 322 14.72 10.65 -15.35
N ALA A 323 15.98 10.20 -15.42
CA ALA A 323 17.00 10.44 -14.41
C ALA A 323 18.14 11.32 -14.96
N ARG A 324 18.93 11.86 -14.03
CA ARG A 324 20.12 12.67 -14.26
C ARG A 324 21.39 11.82 -14.17
N ASN A 325 22.53 12.42 -14.50
CA ASN A 325 23.87 11.85 -14.26
C ASN A 325 24.08 10.45 -14.89
N GLY A 326 23.43 10.19 -16.03
CA GLY A 326 23.51 8.91 -16.74
C GLY A 326 22.94 7.71 -15.96
N GLN A 327 22.24 7.95 -14.85
CA GLN A 327 21.66 6.89 -14.03
C GLN A 327 20.46 6.26 -14.70
N ASN A 328 20.29 4.95 -14.51
CA ASN A 328 19.11 4.25 -14.98
C ASN A 328 17.86 4.66 -14.18
N VAL A 329 16.71 4.65 -14.84
CA VAL A 329 15.41 4.94 -14.21
C VAL A 329 14.37 3.93 -14.65
N SER A 330 13.47 3.55 -13.75
CA SER A 330 12.32 2.73 -14.09
C SER A 330 11.01 3.45 -13.79
N LEU A 331 10.11 3.48 -14.77
CA LEU A 331 8.76 4.06 -14.62
C LEU A 331 7.80 3.20 -13.79
N SER A 332 8.14 1.93 -13.53
CA SER A 332 7.29 0.99 -12.79
C SER A 332 8.03 0.48 -11.55
N ARG A 333 7.27 0.29 -10.47
CA ARG A 333 7.83 -0.14 -9.17
C ARG A 333 8.61 -1.45 -9.27
N ASP A 334 8.13 -2.38 -10.08
CA ASP A 334 8.53 -3.80 -10.05
C ASP A 334 9.38 -4.21 -11.26
N VAL A 335 9.80 -3.25 -12.09
CA VAL A 335 10.50 -3.49 -13.36
C VAL A 335 11.84 -2.75 -13.33
N ALA A 336 12.89 -3.34 -13.89
CA ALA A 336 14.15 -2.63 -14.08
C ALA A 336 14.07 -1.74 -15.33
N GLY A 337 14.72 -0.59 -15.28
CA GLY A 337 14.97 0.25 -16.44
C GLY A 337 16.46 0.22 -16.79
N PHE A 338 16.77 0.20 -18.08
CA PHE A 338 18.14 0.08 -18.60
C PHE A 338 18.58 1.32 -19.39
N GLY A 339 17.89 2.44 -19.19
CA GLY A 339 18.23 3.73 -19.77
C GLY A 339 18.01 4.86 -18.78
N ASN A 340 18.55 6.02 -19.10
CA ASN A 340 18.36 7.25 -18.33
C ASN A 340 16.98 7.88 -18.51
N SER A 341 16.16 7.32 -19.40
CA SER A 341 14.75 7.63 -19.55
C SER A 341 13.97 6.41 -20.01
N GLN A 342 12.70 6.38 -19.64
CA GLN A 342 11.79 5.30 -19.99
C GLN A 342 10.41 5.86 -20.35
N VAL A 343 9.81 5.33 -21.40
CA VAL A 343 8.43 5.55 -21.82
C VAL A 343 7.69 4.22 -21.72
N GLY A 344 6.48 4.27 -21.18
CA GLY A 344 5.62 3.09 -21.09
C GLY A 344 4.17 3.47 -21.34
N MET A 345 3.43 2.54 -21.93
CA MET A 345 1.99 2.63 -22.12
C MET A 345 1.32 1.30 -21.77
N THR A 346 0.15 1.35 -21.15
CA THR A 346 -0.65 0.19 -20.80
C THR A 346 -2.11 0.42 -21.17
N ALA A 347 -2.67 -0.43 -22.02
CA ALA A 347 -4.11 -0.50 -22.27
C ALA A 347 -4.66 -1.73 -21.55
N GLY A 348 -5.68 -1.57 -20.71
CA GLY A 348 -6.15 -2.67 -19.87
C GLY A 348 -7.62 -2.60 -19.46
N LEU A 349 -8.04 -3.69 -18.82
CA LEU A 349 -9.37 -3.89 -18.25
C LEU A 349 -9.24 -4.28 -16.79
N GLN A 350 -10.10 -3.69 -15.96
CA GLN A 350 -10.28 -4.07 -14.57
C GLN A 350 -11.71 -4.54 -14.36
N HIS A 351 -11.88 -5.64 -13.64
CA HIS A 351 -13.16 -6.15 -13.18
C HIS A 351 -13.14 -6.39 -11.66
N ARG A 352 -14.19 -5.99 -10.95
CA ARG A 352 -14.38 -6.19 -9.51
C ARG A 352 -15.57 -7.11 -9.27
N PHE A 353 -15.45 -8.08 -8.36
CA PHE A 353 -16.53 -9.01 -8.03
C PHE A 353 -16.88 -9.03 -6.55
#